data_AF-A0A956BPF8-F1
#
_entry.id   AF-A0A956BPF8-F1
#
_cell.length_a   1.000
_cell.length_b   1.000
_cell.length_c   1.000
_cell.angle_alpha   90.00
_cell.angle_beta   90.00
_cell.angle_gamma   90.00
#
_symmetry.space_group_name_H-M   'P 1'
#
loop_
_entity.id
_entity.type
_entity.pdbx_description
1 polymer ?
#
loop_
_entity_poly.entity_id
_entity_poly.type
_entity_poly.pdbx_seq_one_letter_code
_entity_poly.pdbx_strand_id
1 'polypeptide(L)'
;FLVERVQRGVAAGQADPVVLVVRERTLDAIDLGEIRATGLPLAWFVAGLTTSSTTAGGEALAVGVSGRLTRRRTGTEALETCATVFLEWEDGRWWQWAAALDDGGSMDPATVEVRGAEAGDPLPEGLGRWWSTGRRHGVSLGLRALAPDPTGGMEQ
;
A
#
# COMPACT_ATOMS: atom_id res chain seq x y z
N PHE A 1 11.96 -2.14 -8.69
CA PHE A 1 11.30 -3.28 -8.03
C PHE A 1 9.80 -3.10 -7.78
N LEU A 2 9.32 -2.21 -6.89
CA LEU A 2 7.87 -2.11 -6.58
C LEU A 2 7.01 -1.76 -7.79
N VAL A 3 7.42 -0.75 -8.56
CA VAL A 3 6.73 -0.34 -9.80
C VAL A 3 6.68 -1.49 -10.81
N GLU A 4 7.83 -2.14 -11.05
CA GLU A 4 7.91 -3.29 -11.98
C GLU A 4 7.05 -4.47 -11.51
N ARG A 5 6.90 -4.68 -10.20
CA ARG A 5 6.01 -5.69 -9.64
C ARG A 5 4.55 -5.36 -9.99
N VAL A 6 4.12 -4.11 -9.77
CA VAL A 6 2.77 -3.67 -10.14
C VAL A 6 2.53 -3.76 -11.64
N GLN A 7 3.46 -3.26 -12.45
CA GLN A 7 3.36 -3.32 -13.91
C GLN A 7 3.20 -4.76 -14.42
N ARG A 8 4.03 -5.70 -13.93
CA ARG A 8 3.90 -7.12 -14.27
C ARG A 8 2.59 -7.72 -13.77
N GLY A 9 2.18 -7.39 -12.55
CA GLY A 9 0.90 -7.85 -11.99
C GLY A 9 -0.30 -7.35 -12.80
N VAL A 10 -0.28 -6.10 -13.26
CA VAL A 10 -1.34 -5.53 -14.11
C VAL A 10 -1.38 -6.26 -15.45
N ALA A 11 -0.23 -6.43 -16.11
CA ALA A 11 -0.14 -7.16 -17.37
C ALA A 11 -0.62 -8.62 -17.27
N ALA A 12 -0.44 -9.25 -16.11
CA ALA A 12 -0.89 -10.61 -15.83
C ALA A 12 -2.34 -10.70 -15.30
N GLY A 13 -3.03 -9.58 -15.10
CA GLY A 13 -4.35 -9.59 -14.44
C GLY A 13 -4.31 -9.96 -12.95
N GLN A 14 -3.15 -9.87 -12.30
CA GLN A 14 -2.86 -10.25 -10.91
C GLN A 14 -2.15 -9.11 -10.15
N ALA A 15 -2.83 -7.99 -9.92
CA ALA A 15 -2.30 -6.84 -9.18
C ALA A 15 -3.28 -6.45 -8.08
N ASP A 16 -3.64 -7.44 -7.26
CA ASP A 16 -4.51 -7.21 -6.12
C ASP A 16 -3.90 -6.17 -5.17
N PRO A 17 -4.73 -5.32 -4.58
CA PRO A 17 -4.25 -4.26 -3.72
C PRO A 17 -3.63 -4.84 -2.44
N VAL A 18 -2.44 -4.37 -2.09
CA VAL A 18 -1.72 -4.75 -0.89
C VAL A 18 -1.34 -3.53 -0.07
N VAL A 19 -1.24 -3.69 1.25
CA VAL A 19 -0.52 -2.75 2.12
C VAL A 19 0.95 -3.16 2.15
N LEU A 20 1.82 -2.16 2.08
CA LEU A 20 3.25 -2.33 2.20
C LEU A 20 3.70 -1.85 3.58
N VAL A 21 4.56 -2.62 4.24
CA VAL A 21 5.33 -2.15 5.40
C VAL A 21 6.80 -2.37 5.11
N VAL A 22 7.53 -1.27 4.93
CA VAL A 22 8.97 -1.27 4.71
C VAL A 22 9.65 -1.28 6.06
N ARG A 23 10.58 -2.21 6.24
CA ARG A 23 11.44 -2.31 7.42
C ARG A 23 12.89 -2.39 6.99
N GLU A 24 13.84 -2.36 7.93
CA GLU A 24 15.28 -2.34 7.62
C GLU A 24 15.71 -3.49 6.72
N ARG A 25 15.11 -4.68 6.89
CA ARG A 25 15.54 -5.92 6.22
C ARG A 25 14.44 -6.59 5.41
N THR A 26 13.19 -6.15 5.57
CA THR A 26 12.04 -6.82 4.97
C THR A 26 11.08 -5.79 4.37
N LEU A 27 10.34 -6.27 3.38
CA LEU A 27 9.16 -5.61 2.85
C LEU A 27 8.00 -6.58 3.08
N ASP A 28 7.11 -6.22 4.00
CA ASP A 28 5.91 -6.98 4.24
C ASP A 28 4.82 -6.51 3.27
N ALA A 29 4.17 -7.44 2.59
CA ALA A 29 3.03 -7.17 1.72
C ALA A 29 1.80 -7.90 2.28
N ILE A 30 0.78 -7.14 2.68
CA ILE A 30 -0.43 -7.64 3.31
C ILE A 30 -1.59 -7.47 2.32
N ASP A 31 -2.28 -8.57 2.00
CA ASP A 31 -3.42 -8.53 1.08
C ASP A 31 -4.58 -7.72 1.66
N LEU A 32 -5.10 -6.75 0.89
CA LEU A 32 -6.24 -5.94 1.31
C LEU A 32 -7.58 -6.66 1.18
N GLY A 33 -7.67 -7.74 0.42
CA GLY A 33 -8.85 -8.59 0.36
C GLY A 33 -9.26 -9.11 1.74
N GLU A 34 -8.28 -9.58 2.52
CA GLU A 34 -8.50 -10.06 3.88
C GLU A 34 -8.94 -8.93 4.83
N ILE A 35 -8.31 -7.76 4.71
CA ILE A 35 -8.65 -6.60 5.55
C ILE A 35 -10.05 -6.07 5.25
N ARG A 36 -10.45 -6.03 3.98
CA ARG A 36 -11.80 -5.59 3.60
C ARG A 36 -12.89 -6.44 4.24
N ALA A 37 -12.66 -7.75 4.40
CA ALA A 37 -13.62 -8.65 5.04
C ALA A 37 -13.84 -8.33 6.53
N THR A 38 -12.89 -7.65 7.18
CA THR A 38 -13.01 -7.25 8.60
C THR A 38 -13.87 -6.01 8.84
N GLY A 39 -14.16 -5.22 7.80
CA GLY A 39 -14.83 -3.92 7.91
C GLY A 39 -13.96 -2.80 8.51
N LEU A 40 -12.70 -3.07 8.86
CA LEU A 40 -11.78 -2.06 9.36
C LEU A 40 -11.45 -1.04 8.26
N PRO A 41 -11.59 0.28 8.51
CA PRO A 41 -11.23 1.28 7.52
C PRO A 41 -9.74 1.19 7.18
N LEU A 42 -9.42 1.16 5.88
CA LEU A 42 -8.05 1.03 5.39
C LEU A 42 -7.09 2.02 6.04
N ALA A 43 -7.46 3.29 6.14
CA ALA A 43 -6.62 4.33 6.73
C ALA A 43 -6.25 4.02 8.20
N TRP A 44 -7.17 3.44 8.97
CA TRP A 44 -6.91 3.04 10.36
C TRP A 44 -6.03 1.81 10.44
N PHE A 45 -6.24 0.84 9.55
CA PHE A 45 -5.37 -0.33 9.45
C PHE A 45 -3.93 0.08 9.15
N VAL A 46 -3.71 0.90 8.11
CA VAL A 46 -2.36 1.36 7.74
C VAL A 46 -1.74 2.23 8.84
N ALA A 47 -2.52 3.10 9.48
CA ALA A 47 -2.07 3.89 10.63
C ALA A 47 -1.63 3.01 11.82
N GLY A 48 -2.31 1.89 12.09
CA GLY A 48 -1.91 0.95 13.13
C GLY A 48 -0.60 0.23 12.83
N LEU A 49 -0.26 0.06 11.54
CA LEU A 49 1.00 -0.56 11.12
C LEU A 49 2.22 0.34 11.30
N THR A 50 2.04 1.66 11.43
CA THR A 50 3.17 2.58 11.61
C THR A 50 3.90 2.37 12.93
N THR A 51 3.22 1.84 13.93
CA THR A 51 3.81 1.49 15.24
C THR A 51 4.05 -0.01 15.38
N SER A 52 3.82 -0.79 14.32
CA SER A 52 4.01 -2.23 14.35
C SER A 52 5.50 -2.59 14.29
N SER A 53 5.86 -3.62 15.06
CA SER A 53 7.17 -4.25 14.98
C SER A 53 7.04 -5.75 14.80
N THR A 54 8.04 -6.36 14.18
CA THR A 54 8.17 -7.83 14.11
C THR A 54 9.55 -8.23 14.59
N THR A 55 9.68 -9.41 15.18
CA THR A 55 10.96 -9.93 15.69
C THR A 55 12.02 -10.05 14.59
N ALA A 56 11.60 -10.29 13.34
CA ALA A 56 12.49 -10.45 12.20
C ALA A 56 12.80 -9.13 11.46
N GLY A 57 11.89 -8.16 11.47
CA GLY A 57 11.96 -6.97 10.64
C GLY A 57 12.26 -5.67 11.38
N GLY A 58 12.02 -5.59 12.69
CA GLY A 58 12.13 -4.33 13.45
C GLY A 58 10.92 -3.42 13.25
N GLU A 59 11.08 -2.12 13.54
CA GLU A 59 10.02 -1.11 13.40
C GLU A 59 9.72 -0.79 11.92
N ALA A 60 8.54 -0.25 11.67
CA ALA A 60 8.20 0.25 10.35
C ALA A 60 9.04 1.49 10.03
N LEU A 61 9.58 1.58 8.81
CA LEU A 61 10.30 2.76 8.30
C LEU A 61 9.45 3.55 7.31
N ALA A 62 8.61 2.84 6.56
CA ALA A 62 7.60 3.41 5.68
C ALA A 62 6.40 2.47 5.59
N VAL A 63 5.23 3.06 5.35
CA VAL A 63 3.99 2.32 5.09
C VAL A 63 3.39 2.76 3.76
N GLY A 64 2.64 1.88 3.11
CA GLY A 64 2.23 2.11 1.74
C GLY A 64 1.05 1.30 1.28
N VAL A 65 0.61 1.59 0.08
CA VAL A 65 -0.30 0.73 -0.68
C VAL A 65 0.22 0.52 -2.08
N SER A 66 -0.08 -0.63 -2.65
CA SER A 66 0.34 -0.98 -4.01
C SER A 66 -0.68 -1.89 -4.69
N GLY A 67 -0.77 -1.81 -6.02
CA GLY A 67 -1.66 -2.64 -6.83
C GLY A 67 -2.73 -1.82 -7.56
N ARG A 68 -3.81 -2.48 -7.95
CA ARG A 68 -4.99 -1.86 -8.58
C ARG A 68 -5.89 -1.24 -7.53
N LEU A 69 -6.02 0.07 -7.55
CA LEU A 69 -6.84 0.85 -6.62
C LEU A 69 -7.81 1.73 -7.38
N THR A 70 -9.04 1.80 -6.90
CA THR A 70 -10.03 2.75 -7.40
C THR A 70 -9.96 4.02 -6.55
N ARG A 71 -9.78 5.17 -7.20
CA ARG A 71 -9.78 6.49 -6.55
C ARG A 71 -10.76 7.41 -7.26
N ARG A 72 -11.11 8.50 -6.61
CA ARG A 72 -11.86 9.58 -7.24
C ARG A 72 -10.94 10.35 -8.18
N ARG A 73 -11.39 10.64 -9.39
CA ARG A 73 -10.65 11.45 -10.35
C ARG A 73 -10.71 12.92 -9.93
N THR A 74 -9.54 13.54 -9.79
CA THR A 74 -9.40 14.94 -9.37
C THR A 74 -10.35 15.87 -10.12
N GLY A 75 -11.07 16.70 -9.37
CA GLY A 75 -12.03 17.67 -9.92
C GLY A 75 -13.36 17.08 -10.39
N THR A 76 -13.60 15.77 -10.23
CA THR A 76 -14.86 15.12 -10.67
C THR A 76 -15.38 14.12 -9.63
N GLU A 77 -16.65 13.72 -9.71
CA GLU A 77 -17.22 12.62 -8.89
C GLU A 77 -16.92 11.22 -9.47
N ALA A 78 -16.31 11.16 -10.65
CA ALA A 78 -16.02 9.90 -11.32
C ALA A 78 -14.94 9.11 -10.58
N LEU A 79 -15.11 7.79 -10.53
CA LEU A 79 -14.09 6.86 -10.06
C LEU A 79 -13.19 6.43 -11.23
N GLU A 80 -11.91 6.29 -10.94
CA GLU A 80 -10.88 5.84 -11.88
C GLU A 80 -10.12 4.69 -11.22
N THR A 81 -9.87 3.63 -11.98
CA THR A 81 -8.99 2.54 -11.53
C THR A 81 -7.57 2.84 -12.00
N CYS A 82 -6.62 2.78 -11.06
CA CYS A 82 -5.22 3.07 -11.33
C CYS A 82 -4.35 1.92 -10.83
N ALA A 83 -3.26 1.65 -11.54
CA ALA A 83 -2.10 1.00 -10.97
C ALA A 83 -1.39 2.01 -10.07
N THR A 84 -1.11 1.67 -8.82
CA THR A 84 -0.51 2.60 -7.86
C THR A 84 0.59 1.92 -7.04
N VAL A 85 1.61 2.70 -6.69
CA VAL A 85 2.51 2.47 -5.57
C VAL A 85 2.56 3.78 -4.79
N PHE A 86 2.26 3.73 -3.50
CA PHE A 86 2.39 4.88 -2.59
C PHE A 86 3.15 4.44 -1.35
N LEU A 87 4.10 5.26 -0.89
CA LEU A 87 4.86 5.07 0.34
C LEU A 87 4.90 6.39 1.13
N GLU A 88 4.73 6.29 2.45
CA GLU A 88 4.86 7.38 3.41
C GLU A 88 5.87 6.96 4.51
N TRP A 89 6.88 7.80 4.73
CA TRP A 89 7.90 7.65 5.76
C TRP A 89 7.49 8.33 7.07
N GLU A 90 8.14 7.95 8.17
CA GLU A 90 7.83 8.46 9.52
C GLU A 90 7.91 9.99 9.66
N ASP A 91 8.84 10.61 8.92
CA ASP A 91 9.04 12.05 8.85
C ASP A 91 7.96 12.77 8.01
N GLY A 92 7.00 12.03 7.47
CA GLY A 92 5.90 12.53 6.65
C GLY A 92 6.26 12.64 5.17
N ARG A 93 7.51 12.39 4.75
CA ARG A 93 7.85 12.30 3.34
C ARG A 93 7.02 11.23 2.66
N TRP A 94 6.68 11.45 1.40
CA TRP A 94 5.98 10.44 0.62
C TRP A 94 6.42 10.44 -0.83
N TRP A 95 6.21 9.30 -1.47
CA TRP A 95 6.47 9.07 -2.88
C TRP A 95 5.33 8.24 -3.47
N GLN A 96 4.94 8.60 -4.68
CA GLN A 96 3.88 7.93 -5.44
C GLN A 96 4.31 7.70 -6.87
N TRP A 97 3.99 6.51 -7.37
CA TRP A 97 3.86 6.22 -8.78
C TRP A 97 2.41 5.81 -9.05
N ALA A 98 1.79 6.34 -10.09
CA ALA A 98 0.45 5.97 -10.50
C ALA A 98 0.32 5.97 -12.03
N ALA A 99 -0.55 5.11 -12.56
CA ALA A 99 -0.95 5.13 -13.95
C ALA A 99 -2.42 4.72 -14.06
N ALA A 100 -3.17 5.41 -14.93
CA ALA A 100 -4.56 5.05 -15.22
C ALA A 100 -4.62 3.68 -15.90
N LEU A 101 -5.69 2.95 -15.62
CA LEU A 101 -6.05 1.73 -16.33
C LEU A 101 -7.28 1.99 -17.19
N ASP A 102 -7.27 1.47 -18.41
CA ASP A 102 -8.45 1.44 -19.25
C ASP A 102 -9.47 0.40 -18.75
N ASP A 103 -10.64 0.37 -19.39
CA ASP A 103 -11.72 -0.57 -19.06
C ASP A 103 -11.32 -2.05 -19.25
N GLY A 104 -10.29 -2.32 -20.06
CA GLY A 104 -9.68 -3.64 -20.23
C GLY A 104 -8.64 -4.00 -19.16
N GLY A 105 -8.37 -3.09 -18.23
CA GLY A 105 -7.35 -3.26 -17.19
C GLY A 105 -5.92 -3.05 -17.68
N SER A 106 -5.73 -2.53 -18.90
CA SER A 106 -4.41 -2.21 -19.44
C SER A 106 -3.98 -0.82 -19.00
N MET A 107 -2.69 -0.68 -18.74
CA MET A 107 -2.10 0.58 -18.32
C MET A 107 -1.88 1.51 -19.52
N ASP A 108 -2.29 2.77 -19.39
CA ASP A 108 -1.93 3.82 -20.35
C ASP A 108 -0.59 4.49 -19.95
N PRO A 109 0.51 4.28 -20.69
CA PRO A 109 1.81 4.88 -20.37
C PRO A 109 1.79 6.42 -20.37
N ALA A 110 0.87 7.05 -21.13
CA ALA A 110 0.76 8.51 -21.19
C ALA A 110 0.22 9.12 -19.89
N THR A 111 -0.38 8.30 -19.02
CA THR A 111 -0.96 8.71 -17.73
C THR A 111 -0.05 8.43 -16.55
N VAL A 112 1.18 7.98 -16.79
CA VAL A 112 2.14 7.68 -15.73
C VAL A 112 2.53 8.98 -15.03
N GLU A 113 2.22 9.04 -13.73
CA GLU A 113 2.59 10.12 -12.85
C GLU A 113 3.55 9.62 -11.78
N VAL A 114 4.62 10.39 -11.56
CA VAL A 114 5.53 10.20 -10.43
C VAL A 114 5.55 11.47 -9.61
N ARG A 115 5.18 11.37 -8.34
CA ARG A 115 5.07 12.51 -7.42
C ARG A 115 5.72 12.17 -6.09
N GLY A 116 6.09 13.19 -5.34
CA GLY A 116 6.56 13.04 -3.98
C GLY A 116 6.58 14.38 -3.27
N ALA A 117 6.71 14.36 -1.95
CA ALA A 117 6.95 15.54 -1.16
C ALA A 117 8.00 15.27 -0.08
N GLU A 118 8.94 16.21 0.05
CA GLU A 118 9.98 16.17 1.09
C GLU A 118 9.49 16.71 2.44
N ALA A 119 8.42 17.50 2.44
CA ALA A 119 7.81 18.08 3.64
C ALA A 119 6.41 17.51 3.94
N GLY A 120 6.02 16.43 3.26
CA GLY A 120 4.76 15.72 3.48
C GLY A 120 3.49 16.36 2.92
N ASP A 121 3.58 17.53 2.30
CA ASP A 121 2.45 18.18 1.62
C ASP A 121 2.87 18.72 0.23
N PRO A 122 1.92 18.84 -0.72
CA PRO A 122 0.52 18.42 -0.63
C PRO A 122 0.38 16.91 -0.83
N LEU A 123 -0.43 16.24 -0.01
CA LEU A 123 -0.68 14.79 -0.19
C LEU A 123 -1.52 14.48 -1.43
N PRO A 124 -1.32 13.31 -2.05
CA PRO A 124 -2.24 12.82 -3.06
C PRO A 124 -3.60 12.48 -2.44
N GLU A 125 -4.68 12.78 -3.17
CA GLU A 125 -6.06 12.64 -2.70
C GLU A 125 -6.33 11.25 -2.10
N GLY A 126 -6.74 11.22 -0.83
CA GLY A 126 -7.16 10.01 -0.13
C GLY A 126 -6.04 9.08 0.38
N LEU A 127 -4.76 9.43 0.20
CA LEU A 127 -3.63 8.63 0.66
C LEU A 127 -2.73 9.39 1.65
N GLY A 128 -2.06 8.62 2.51
CA GLY A 128 -1.11 9.11 3.50
C GLY A 128 -1.74 9.68 4.78
N ARG A 129 -0.94 10.49 5.51
CA ARG A 129 -1.19 10.92 6.90
C ARG A 129 -1.22 9.78 7.89
N TRP A 130 -0.76 8.58 7.55
CA TRP A 130 -0.90 7.42 8.42
C TRP A 130 -0.03 7.52 9.66
N TRP A 131 1.20 8.05 9.53
CA TRP A 131 2.08 8.31 10.68
C TRP A 131 1.50 9.36 11.61
N SER A 132 0.93 10.43 11.04
CA SER A 132 0.28 11.47 11.84
C SER A 132 -0.99 10.96 12.52
N THR A 133 -1.76 10.11 11.85
CA THR A 133 -2.98 9.49 12.36
C THR A 133 -2.66 8.50 13.49
N GLY A 134 -1.69 7.61 13.28
CA GLY A 134 -1.23 6.66 14.28
C GLY A 134 -0.76 7.35 15.56
N ARG A 135 0.09 8.38 15.43
CA ARG A 135 0.56 9.19 16.57
C ARG A 135 -0.57 9.95 17.28
N ARG A 136 -1.43 10.63 16.53
CA ARG A 136 -2.51 11.47 17.11
C ARG A 136 -3.53 10.64 17.87
N HIS A 137 -3.86 9.45 17.37
CA HIS A 137 -4.94 8.62 17.90
C HIS A 137 -4.44 7.40 18.69
N GLY A 138 -3.13 7.23 18.86
CA GLY A 138 -2.55 6.10 19.59
C GLY A 138 -2.88 4.75 18.95
N VAL A 139 -3.04 4.70 17.63
CA VAL A 139 -3.40 3.47 16.91
C VAL A 139 -2.18 2.56 16.84
N SER A 140 -2.35 1.31 17.26
CA SER A 140 -1.31 0.30 17.16
C SER A 140 -1.91 -1.06 16.83
N LEU A 141 -1.23 -1.79 15.95
CA LEU A 141 -1.56 -3.18 15.65
C LEU A 141 -0.46 -4.09 16.17
N GLY A 142 -0.84 -4.99 17.08
CA GLY A 142 0.01 -6.09 17.49
C GLY A 142 0.09 -7.13 16.39
N LEU A 143 1.20 -7.14 15.65
CA LEU A 143 1.44 -8.17 14.64
C LEU A 143 2.02 -9.41 15.31
N ARG A 144 1.39 -10.56 15.06
CA ARG A 144 1.94 -11.86 15.44
C ARG A 144 2.35 -12.59 14.17
N ALA A 145 3.63 -12.94 14.07
CA ALA A 145 4.07 -13.85 13.02
C ALA A 145 3.37 -15.19 13.20
N LEU A 146 2.64 -15.63 12.17
CA LEU A 146 2.20 -17.01 12.07
C LEU A 146 3.42 -17.82 11.63
N ALA A 147 3.70 -18.91 12.34
CA ALA A 147 4.72 -19.85 11.90
C ALA A 147 4.36 -20.32 10.48
N PRO A 148 5.33 -20.48 9.56
CA PRO A 148 5.06 -21.02 8.25
C PRO A 148 4.40 -22.39 8.42
N ASP A 149 3.30 -22.62 7.69
CA ASP A 149 2.57 -23.88 7.76
C ASP A 149 3.50 -25.03 7.36
N PRO A 150 3.83 -25.98 8.26
CA PRO A 150 4.77 -27.05 7.96
C PRO A 150 4.25 -28.05 6.91
N THR A 151 2.99 -27.92 6.49
CA THR A 151 2.32 -28.85 5.56
C THR A 151 2.32 -28.42 4.09
N GLY A 152 2.85 -27.25 3.73
CA GLY A 152 2.83 -26.74 2.34
C GLY A 152 3.77 -27.43 1.33
N GLY A 153 4.30 -28.61 1.65
CA GLY A 153 5.26 -29.33 0.81
C GLY A 153 4.98 -30.82 0.79
N MET A 154 3.93 -31.24 0.10
CA MET A 154 3.80 -32.55 -0.56
C MET A 154 2.42 -32.66 -1.21
N GLU A 155 2.29 -32.19 -2.44
CA GLU A 155 1.45 -32.90 -3.42
C GLU A 155 2.37 -33.27 -4.59
N GLN A 156 2.51 -34.59 -4.77
CA GLN A 156 3.21 -35.26 -5.86
C GLN A 156 2.30 -35.34 -7.09
#